data_AF-A0A927JC62-F1
#
_entry.id   AF-A0A927JC62-F1
#
_cell.length_a   1.000
_cell.length_b   1.000
_cell.length_c   1.000
_cell.angle_alpha   90.00
_cell.angle_beta   90.00
_cell.angle_gamma   90.00
#
_symmetry.space_group_name_H-M   'P 1'
#
loop_
_entity.id
_entity.type
_entity.pdbx_description
1 polymer ?
#
loop_
_entity_poly.entity_id
_entity_poly.type
_entity_poly.pdbx_seq_one_letter_code
_entity_poly.pdbx_strand_id
1 'polypeptide(L)'
;MDSIIKRAMQRWPIDTIILAQASALAVAAAGLLLGGPPLAIAIAAALTTALLLLRARGRHITTWLSLLVGQRPTSPEAPTLLGHDVVLYPGGDACAALEITSAPLSPTAASPGSHAGAAPVPLAVLADALIQYDIALSGIDIIVRGSSSAPGHPLGTAYSRILSALPVAAQRRAWIVLRLDPFAQRDAVARRGGGARGTRQALDIAARRLQRMLRAEGLGTVRCTGTSLAGLRSDLEPINRTAGIQPGALTTDHLLRAWQPAAIDSALALSLCPSEPTSNPAAGSPLFEIYGVVGHAMPADGMPRFPRTISTVGQRPLAALALVPGSGYSAKDIVGRDGIMHANRADLAALRVPVTGCGQLIGVDQHDRAISIPVASRTGTHVRVTGQFSLAQQVVLRSAATGAQVRIATDRPHSWQALVGLGPAGQIGFADQEWREPRPSDPLLLVLDGLDAAATPPVGTAIVAVDDTARQDSAAEALGEPDVHLVQSPQAPQRLRLVVGSRHVDLTAVAIPEETDYVTRSIGARAAPAPAG
;
A
#
# COMPACT_ATOMS: atom_id res chain seq x y z
N MET A 1 0.17 24.94 37.67
CA MET A 1 1.41 25.18 36.90
C MET A 1 1.86 23.92 36.16
N ASP A 2 1.81 22.75 36.81
CA ASP A 2 2.19 21.45 36.22
C ASP A 2 1.40 21.00 34.98
N SER A 3 0.11 21.32 34.85
CA SER A 3 -0.70 20.89 33.70
C SER A 3 -0.38 21.66 32.41
N ILE A 4 0.07 22.91 32.51
CA ILE A 4 0.46 23.75 31.37
C ILE A 4 1.87 23.37 30.91
N ILE A 5 2.78 23.11 31.85
CA ILE A 5 4.13 22.63 31.56
C ILE A 5 4.08 21.21 30.96
N LYS A 6 3.24 20.30 31.45
CA LYS A 6 3.01 18.98 30.82
C LYS A 6 2.47 19.11 29.39
N ARG A 7 1.50 20.00 29.15
CA ARG A 7 0.95 20.26 27.79
C ARG A 7 1.97 20.94 26.86
N ALA A 8 2.87 21.77 27.40
CA ALA A 8 3.96 22.39 26.64
C ALA A 8 5.06 21.38 26.30
N MET A 9 5.45 20.52 27.25
CA MET A 9 6.40 19.42 27.06
C MET A 9 5.89 18.35 26.08
N GLN A 10 4.57 18.09 26.04
CA GLN A 10 3.99 17.22 25.01
C GLN A 10 4.03 17.82 23.61
N ARG A 11 4.10 19.14 23.47
CA ARG A 11 4.10 19.81 22.16
C ARG A 11 5.50 19.96 21.61
N TRP A 12 6.49 20.21 22.46
CA TRP A 12 7.83 20.65 22.05
C TRP A 12 8.92 19.67 22.52
N PRO A 13 9.78 19.17 21.62
CA PRO A 13 10.84 18.23 21.97
C PRO A 13 11.83 18.86 22.97
N ILE A 14 12.27 18.09 23.97
CA ILE A 14 13.21 18.54 25.01
C ILE A 14 14.49 19.10 24.37
N ASP A 15 15.07 18.44 23.37
CA ASP A 15 16.28 18.91 22.71
C ASP A 15 16.08 20.22 21.95
N THR A 16 14.87 20.49 21.44
CA THR A 16 14.54 21.78 20.81
C THR A 16 14.47 22.88 21.85
N ILE A 17 13.94 22.57 23.04
CA ILE A 17 13.93 23.48 24.18
C ILE A 17 15.36 23.74 24.66
N ILE A 18 16.19 22.69 24.80
CA ILE A 18 17.59 22.81 25.19
C ILE A 18 18.37 23.64 24.17
N LEU A 19 18.22 23.36 22.88
CA LEU A 19 18.90 24.11 21.82
C LEU A 19 18.43 25.57 21.78
N ALA A 20 17.13 25.83 21.98
CA ALA A 20 16.60 27.17 22.06
C ALA A 20 17.14 27.92 23.28
N GLN A 21 17.20 27.28 24.45
CA GLN A 21 17.77 27.85 25.68
C GLN A 21 19.27 28.11 25.54
N ALA A 22 20.03 27.16 24.99
CA ALA A 22 21.47 27.33 24.75
C ALA A 22 21.74 28.47 23.76
N SER A 23 20.94 28.56 22.68
CA SER A 23 21.05 29.66 21.70
C SER A 23 20.68 31.01 22.32
N ALA A 24 19.65 31.06 23.16
CA ALA A 24 19.26 32.27 23.89
C ALA A 24 20.36 32.72 24.87
N LEU A 25 20.97 31.78 25.59
CA LEU A 25 22.10 32.04 26.48
C LEU A 25 23.32 32.56 25.71
N ALA A 26 23.62 31.99 24.55
CA ALA A 26 24.71 32.43 23.69
C ALA A 26 24.49 33.84 23.14
N VAL A 27 23.27 34.15 22.68
CA VAL A 27 22.89 35.51 22.25
C VAL A 27 22.99 36.50 23.40
N ALA A 28 22.56 36.11 24.61
CA ALA A 28 22.67 36.94 25.80
C ALA A 28 24.13 37.23 26.19
N ALA A 29 24.98 36.19 26.21
CA ALA A 29 26.40 36.32 26.52
C ALA A 29 27.14 37.17 25.48
N ALA A 30 26.87 36.97 24.18
CA ALA A 30 27.45 37.78 23.12
C ALA A 30 27.02 39.25 23.21
N GLY A 31 25.73 39.51 23.48
CA GLY A 31 25.21 40.85 23.68
C GLY A 31 25.86 41.59 24.86
N LEU A 32 26.10 40.88 25.96
CA LEU A 32 26.81 41.43 27.13
C LEU A 32 28.29 41.73 26.81
N LEU A 33 28.98 40.84 26.10
CA LEU A 33 30.37 41.04 25.67
C LEU A 33 30.55 42.22 24.72
N LEU A 34 29.56 42.48 23.87
CA LEU A 34 29.54 43.60 22.91
C LEU A 34 29.02 44.92 23.53
N GLY A 35 28.65 44.93 24.82
CA GLY A 35 28.17 46.13 25.52
C GLY A 35 26.77 46.59 25.11
N GLY A 36 25.92 45.67 24.63
CA GLY A 36 24.56 45.99 24.20
C GLY A 36 23.62 46.41 25.35
N PRO A 37 22.58 47.22 25.09
CA PRO A 37 21.60 47.58 26.11
C PRO A 37 20.79 46.35 26.56
N PRO A 38 20.50 46.19 27.87
CA PRO A 38 19.93 44.96 28.42
C PRO A 38 18.55 44.61 27.85
N LEU A 39 17.74 45.62 27.53
CA LEU A 39 16.44 45.44 26.88
C LEU A 39 16.59 44.81 25.48
N ALA A 40 17.56 45.27 24.69
CA ALA A 40 17.79 44.75 23.34
C ALA A 40 18.29 43.31 23.37
N ILE A 41 19.15 42.97 24.35
CA ILE A 41 19.64 41.60 24.56
C ILE A 41 18.48 40.67 24.92
N ALA A 42 17.60 41.08 25.85
CA ALA A 42 16.44 40.29 26.25
C ALA A 42 15.47 40.07 25.07
N ILE A 43 15.20 41.10 24.27
CA ILE A 43 14.36 41.01 23.08
C ILE A 43 14.99 40.06 22.06
N ALA A 44 16.29 40.18 21.79
CA ALA A 44 17.00 39.31 20.85
C ALA A 44 16.94 37.84 21.28
N ALA A 45 17.23 37.54 22.55
CA ALA A 45 17.16 36.19 23.10
C ALA A 45 15.73 35.61 23.04
N ALA A 46 14.71 36.42 23.34
CA ALA A 46 13.32 36.02 23.24
C ALA A 46 12.89 35.75 21.78
N LEU A 47 13.30 36.59 20.84
CA LEU A 47 13.03 36.42 19.41
C LEU A 47 13.72 35.18 18.83
N THR A 48 14.98 34.93 19.19
CA THR A 48 15.71 33.72 18.76
C THR A 48 15.03 32.46 19.30
N THR A 49 14.62 32.47 20.58
CA THR A 49 13.88 31.37 21.19
C THR A 49 12.56 31.14 20.46
N ALA A 50 11.75 32.19 20.28
CA ALA A 50 10.49 32.12 19.56
C ALA A 50 10.67 31.59 18.14
N LEU A 51 11.68 32.06 17.41
CA LEU A 51 12.02 31.62 16.06
C LEU A 51 12.34 30.12 16.02
N LEU A 52 13.22 29.62 16.89
CA LEU A 52 13.62 28.21 16.90
C LEU A 52 12.47 27.25 17.24
N LEU A 53 11.42 27.77 17.88
CA LEU A 53 10.22 27.02 18.26
C LEU A 53 9.10 27.11 17.22
N LEU A 54 9.24 27.95 16.18
CA LEU A 54 8.29 28.00 15.08
C LEU A 54 8.34 26.73 14.25
N ARG A 55 7.16 26.35 13.72
CA ARG A 55 7.03 25.28 12.73
C ARG A 55 6.78 25.88 11.35
N ALA A 56 7.61 25.49 10.38
CA ALA A 56 7.44 25.83 8.98
C ALA A 56 7.17 24.55 8.17
N ARG A 57 6.02 24.49 7.49
CA ARG A 57 5.59 23.34 6.66
C ARG A 57 5.62 22.00 7.41
N GLY A 58 5.19 22.02 8.66
CA GLY A 58 5.09 20.82 9.51
C GLY A 58 6.39 20.38 10.18
N ARG A 59 7.52 21.07 9.96
CA ARG A 59 8.80 20.82 10.65
C ARG A 59 9.19 21.97 11.56
N HIS A 60 9.91 21.68 12.65
CA HIS A 60 10.56 22.71 13.47
C HIS A 60 11.73 23.37 12.72
N ILE A 61 12.01 24.65 12.98
CA ILE A 61 13.14 25.37 12.33
C ILE A 61 14.49 24.72 12.64
N THR A 62 14.65 24.13 13.83
CA THR A 62 15.84 23.36 14.19
C THR A 62 16.10 22.20 13.24
N THR A 63 15.04 21.53 12.78
CA THR A 63 15.14 20.45 11.80
C THR A 63 15.49 21.00 10.43
N TRP A 64 14.95 22.15 10.04
CA TRP A 64 15.37 22.81 8.80
C TRP A 64 16.86 23.16 8.80
N LEU A 65 17.37 23.69 9.90
CA LEU A 65 18.80 23.97 10.08
C LEU A 65 19.64 22.68 9.97
N SER A 66 19.21 21.58 10.61
CA SER A 66 19.91 20.30 10.49
C SER A 66 19.88 19.73 9.07
N LEU A 67 18.83 19.98 8.29
CA LEU A 67 18.77 19.57 6.88
C LEU A 67 19.65 20.42 5.96
N LEU A 68 19.88 21.68 6.32
CA LEU A 68 20.76 22.58 5.57
C LEU A 68 22.24 22.30 5.85
N VAL A 69 22.57 22.01 7.12
CA VAL A 69 23.93 21.72 7.57
C VAL A 69 24.31 20.25 7.37
N GLY A 70 23.32 19.35 7.45
CA GLY A 70 23.51 17.92 7.24
C GLY A 70 24.05 17.63 5.85
N GLN A 71 25.06 16.77 5.78
CA GLN A 71 25.57 16.30 4.50
C GLN A 71 24.41 15.69 3.70
N ARG A 72 24.30 16.08 2.42
CA ARG A 72 23.41 15.38 1.50
C ARG A 72 23.76 13.90 1.60
N PRO A 73 22.78 13.00 1.76
CA PRO A 73 23.06 11.58 1.79
C PRO A 73 23.93 11.26 0.57
N THR A 74 25.14 10.78 0.83
CA THR A 74 25.98 10.15 -0.17
C THR A 74 25.17 9.02 -0.80
N SER A 75 25.42 8.75 -2.08
CA SER A 75 24.72 7.70 -2.82
C SER A 75 24.55 6.46 -1.93
N PRO A 76 23.33 5.88 -1.82
CA PRO A 76 23.08 4.77 -0.92
C PRO A 76 24.09 3.67 -1.21
N GLU A 77 24.98 3.42 -0.26
CA GLU A 77 25.99 2.37 -0.38
C GLU A 77 25.27 1.02 -0.47
N ALA A 78 25.80 0.14 -1.33
CA ALA A 78 25.13 -1.11 -1.67
C ALA A 78 24.97 -1.97 -0.40
N PRO A 79 23.76 -2.46 -0.11
CA PRO A 79 23.56 -3.27 1.08
C PRO A 79 24.25 -4.63 0.93
N THR A 80 24.66 -5.21 2.05
CA THR A 80 25.29 -6.54 2.09
C THR A 80 24.21 -7.61 2.27
N LEU A 81 24.16 -8.61 1.38
CA LEU A 81 23.24 -9.73 1.51
C LEU A 81 23.78 -10.77 2.50
N LEU A 82 23.04 -11.02 3.58
CA LEU A 82 23.33 -12.07 4.55
C LEU A 82 22.54 -13.33 4.21
N GLY A 83 23.10 -14.19 3.36
CA GLY A 83 22.41 -15.39 2.87
C GLY A 83 21.57 -15.07 1.64
N HIS A 84 20.26 -15.33 1.67
CA HIS A 84 19.38 -15.18 0.50
C HIS A 84 18.24 -14.18 0.71
N ASP A 85 17.96 -13.80 1.95
CA ASP A 85 16.68 -13.25 2.41
C ASP A 85 16.83 -12.15 3.47
N VAL A 86 18.04 -11.95 4.00
CA VAL A 86 18.35 -10.89 4.96
C VAL A 86 19.33 -9.91 4.34
N VAL A 87 19.03 -8.63 4.47
CA VAL A 87 19.82 -7.54 3.90
C VAL A 87 20.34 -6.67 5.03
N LEU A 88 21.66 -6.51 5.13
CA LEU A 88 22.33 -5.64 6.09
C LEU A 88 22.66 -4.30 5.44
N TYR A 89 22.17 -3.21 6.02
CA TYR A 89 22.44 -1.87 5.52
C TYR A 89 23.69 -1.27 6.17
N PRO A 90 24.39 -0.35 5.47
CA PRO A 90 25.54 0.36 6.02
C PRO A 90 25.26 1.11 7.33
N GLY A 91 23.99 1.48 7.58
CA GLY A 91 23.53 2.08 8.84
C GLY A 91 23.43 1.11 10.03
N GLY A 92 23.76 -0.17 9.85
CA GLY A 92 23.80 -1.19 10.91
C GLY A 92 22.53 -2.03 11.03
N ASP A 93 21.38 -1.54 10.58
CA ASP A 93 20.13 -2.32 10.59
C ASP A 93 20.17 -3.49 9.60
N ALA A 94 19.84 -4.68 10.09
CA ALA A 94 19.55 -5.84 9.27
C ALA A 94 18.04 -5.98 9.07
N CYS A 95 17.61 -6.23 7.84
CA CYS A 95 16.19 -6.31 7.48
C CYS A 95 15.82 -7.65 6.85
N ALA A 96 14.60 -8.11 7.13
CA ALA A 96 13.92 -9.18 6.43
C ALA A 96 12.54 -8.71 5.99
N ALA A 97 12.11 -9.02 4.77
CA ALA A 97 10.83 -8.56 4.23
C ALA A 97 9.86 -9.73 3.97
N LEU A 98 8.59 -9.49 4.24
CA LEU A 98 7.48 -10.40 3.98
C LEU A 98 6.49 -9.69 3.05
N GLU A 99 6.17 -10.29 1.91
CA GLU A 99 5.07 -9.84 1.06
C GLU A 99 3.77 -10.48 1.53
N ILE A 100 2.71 -9.69 1.66
CA ILE A 100 1.36 -10.19 1.90
C ILE A 100 0.82 -10.66 0.56
N THR A 101 0.63 -11.97 0.44
CA THR A 101 0.21 -12.61 -0.81
C THR A 101 -1.29 -12.86 -0.86
N SER A 102 -1.92 -13.18 0.28
CA SER A 102 -3.35 -13.43 0.36
C SER A 102 -3.99 -12.78 1.59
N ALA A 103 -5.27 -12.47 1.46
CA ALA A 103 -6.13 -12.05 2.56
C ALA A 103 -7.54 -12.63 2.35
N PRO A 104 -8.40 -12.65 3.38
CA PRO A 104 -9.77 -13.12 3.23
C PRO A 104 -10.50 -12.31 2.15
N LEU A 105 -11.11 -13.02 1.21
CA LEU A 105 -11.85 -12.40 0.11
C LEU A 105 -13.13 -11.77 0.66
N SER A 106 -13.26 -10.46 0.50
CA SER A 106 -14.46 -9.72 0.88
C SER A 106 -14.70 -8.56 -0.08
N PRO A 107 -15.96 -8.29 -0.47
CA PRO A 107 -16.29 -7.08 -1.20
C PRO A 107 -15.87 -5.85 -0.41
N THR A 108 -15.28 -4.89 -1.12
CA THR A 108 -14.96 -3.58 -0.57
C THR A 108 -16.07 -2.59 -0.90
N ALA A 109 -16.68 -2.00 0.12
CA ALA A 109 -17.60 -0.89 -0.02
C ALA A 109 -16.86 0.43 0.20
N ALA A 110 -16.96 1.35 -0.75
CA ALA A 110 -16.27 2.63 -0.71
C ALA A 110 -17.23 3.79 -1.01
N SER A 111 -17.03 4.89 -0.27
CA SER A 111 -17.65 6.19 -0.49
C SER A 111 -16.60 7.27 -0.26
N PRO A 112 -16.85 8.54 -0.63
CA PRO A 112 -15.97 9.63 -0.28
C PRO A 112 -15.71 9.67 1.24
N GLY A 113 -14.50 9.31 1.66
CA GLY A 113 -14.09 9.27 3.07
C GLY A 113 -14.49 8.03 3.87
N SER A 114 -15.13 7.02 3.27
CA SER A 114 -15.47 5.75 3.93
C SER A 114 -14.98 4.56 3.13
N HIS A 115 -14.51 3.54 3.83
CA HIS A 115 -13.98 2.31 3.25
C HIS A 115 -14.24 1.15 4.20
N ALA A 116 -14.87 0.10 3.72
CA ALA A 116 -15.16 -1.09 4.50
C ALA A 116 -14.93 -2.36 3.67
N GLY A 117 -14.58 -3.46 4.34
CA GLY A 117 -14.50 -4.79 3.73
C GLY A 117 -13.11 -5.25 3.30
N ALA A 118 -12.14 -4.37 3.10
CA ALA A 118 -10.76 -4.78 2.88
C ALA A 118 -10.10 -5.24 4.19
N ALA A 119 -9.35 -6.34 4.13
CA ALA A 119 -8.61 -6.85 5.28
C ALA A 119 -7.53 -5.83 5.72
N PRO A 120 -7.59 -5.33 6.98
CA PRO A 120 -6.60 -4.40 7.49
C PRO A 120 -5.34 -5.13 8.01
N VAL A 121 -4.21 -4.44 8.07
CA VAL A 121 -3.05 -4.94 8.83
C VAL A 121 -3.40 -4.98 10.32
N PRO A 122 -3.13 -6.10 11.01
CA PRO A 122 -3.28 -6.17 12.46
C PRO A 122 -2.11 -5.47 13.15
N LEU A 123 -2.14 -4.12 13.24
CA LEU A 123 -1.04 -3.33 13.80
C LEU A 123 -0.72 -3.67 15.27
N ALA A 124 -1.73 -4.03 16.06
CA ALA A 124 -1.51 -4.51 17.44
C ALA A 124 -0.69 -5.82 17.47
N VAL A 125 -0.93 -6.73 16.52
CA VAL A 125 -0.18 -7.99 16.38
C VAL A 125 1.26 -7.70 15.93
N LEU A 126 1.47 -6.72 15.05
CA LEU A 126 2.82 -6.26 14.70
C LEU A 126 3.54 -5.64 15.90
N ALA A 127 2.83 -4.91 16.75
CA ALA A 127 3.38 -4.34 17.98
C ALA A 127 3.85 -5.41 18.95
N ASP A 128 3.04 -6.45 19.16
CA ASP A 128 3.41 -7.61 19.97
C ASP A 128 4.63 -8.34 19.36
N ALA A 129 4.80 -8.28 18.05
CA ALA A 129 5.95 -8.85 17.34
C ALA A 129 7.23 -8.01 17.41
N LEU A 130 7.21 -6.78 17.95
CA LEU A 130 8.43 -5.98 18.14
C LEU A 130 9.33 -6.55 19.23
N ILE A 131 8.75 -7.15 20.28
CA ILE A 131 9.49 -7.73 21.40
C ILE A 131 9.12 -9.20 21.51
N GLN A 132 9.96 -10.08 20.98
CA GLN A 132 9.70 -11.51 20.89
C GLN A 132 10.67 -12.32 21.75
N TYR A 133 10.29 -12.60 23.00
CA TYR A 133 11.13 -13.32 23.95
C TYR A 133 12.50 -12.64 24.09
N ASP A 134 13.55 -13.27 23.56
CA ASP A 134 14.93 -12.81 23.66
C ASP A 134 15.42 -12.06 22.40
N ILE A 135 14.51 -11.70 21.47
CA ILE A 135 14.78 -10.89 20.28
C ILE A 135 13.91 -9.63 20.34
N ALA A 136 14.53 -8.45 20.40
CA ALA A 136 13.83 -7.17 20.21
C ALA A 136 14.17 -6.56 18.85
N LEU A 137 13.15 -6.21 18.07
CA LEU A 137 13.30 -5.56 16.77
C LEU A 137 13.49 -4.04 16.95
N SER A 138 14.31 -3.41 16.09
CA SER A 138 14.47 -1.96 16.05
C SER A 138 13.24 -1.27 15.42
N GLY A 139 12.47 -2.00 14.62
CA GLY A 139 11.15 -1.58 14.15
C GLY A 139 10.53 -2.57 13.14
N ILE A 140 9.28 -2.32 12.81
CA ILE A 140 8.55 -3.00 11.73
C ILE A 140 7.97 -1.94 10.81
N ASP A 141 8.31 -2.00 9.52
CA ASP A 141 7.75 -1.12 8.50
C ASP A 141 6.65 -1.83 7.72
N ILE A 142 5.51 -1.17 7.55
CA ILE A 142 4.42 -1.58 6.69
C ILE A 142 4.45 -0.69 5.46
N ILE A 143 4.71 -1.26 4.29
CA ILE A 143 4.76 -0.54 3.03
C ILE A 143 3.63 -1.06 2.16
N VAL A 144 2.69 -0.19 1.78
CA VAL A 144 1.59 -0.51 0.88
C VAL A 144 1.77 0.30 -0.40
N ARG A 145 1.81 -0.39 -1.53
CA ARG A 145 1.78 0.19 -2.88
C ARG A 145 0.43 -0.12 -3.50
N GLY A 146 -0.15 0.83 -4.21
CA GLY A 146 -1.40 0.60 -4.94
C GLY A 146 -1.44 1.36 -6.25
N SER A 147 -2.00 0.72 -7.27
CA SER A 147 -2.24 1.29 -8.58
C SER A 147 -3.73 1.48 -8.80
N SER A 148 -4.12 2.58 -9.45
CA SER A 148 -5.53 2.86 -9.77
C SER A 148 -5.96 2.22 -11.10
N SER A 149 -5.04 2.06 -12.04
CA SER A 149 -5.25 1.37 -13.32
C SER A 149 -3.94 0.86 -13.90
N ALA A 150 -4.04 -0.02 -14.90
CA ALA A 150 -2.91 -0.51 -15.67
C ALA A 150 -2.24 0.65 -16.43
N PRO A 151 -0.92 0.88 -16.26
CA PRO A 151 -0.20 1.91 -17.01
C PRO A 151 -0.37 1.72 -18.52
N GLY A 152 -0.76 2.76 -19.24
CA GLY A 152 -0.91 2.75 -20.70
C GLY A 152 -2.13 2.01 -21.25
N HIS A 153 -3.04 1.50 -20.42
CA HIS A 153 -4.28 0.89 -20.90
C HIS A 153 -5.24 1.96 -21.48
N PRO A 154 -5.92 1.73 -22.62
CA PRO A 154 -6.80 2.72 -23.27
C PRO A 154 -7.89 3.27 -22.35
N LEU A 155 -8.42 2.44 -21.46
CA LEU A 155 -9.44 2.83 -20.48
C LEU A 155 -8.87 3.34 -19.15
N GLY A 156 -7.54 3.30 -18.96
CA GLY A 156 -6.91 3.56 -17.66
C GLY A 156 -7.22 4.95 -17.09
N THR A 157 -7.41 5.95 -17.94
CA THR A 157 -7.81 7.32 -17.56
C THR A 157 -9.29 7.43 -17.18
N ALA A 158 -10.18 6.68 -17.84
CA ALA A 158 -11.60 6.63 -17.49
C ALA A 158 -11.78 5.98 -16.09
N TYR A 159 -11.11 4.86 -15.84
CA TYR A 159 -11.14 4.21 -14.53
C TYR A 159 -10.50 5.07 -13.44
N SER A 160 -9.33 5.66 -13.69
CA SER A 160 -8.67 6.48 -12.66
C SER A 160 -9.50 7.72 -12.30
N ARG A 161 -10.24 8.31 -13.25
CA ARG A 161 -11.20 9.39 -12.96
C ARG A 161 -12.33 8.93 -12.03
N ILE A 162 -12.97 7.80 -12.34
CA ILE A 162 -14.06 7.26 -11.52
C ILE A 162 -13.55 6.89 -10.12
N LEU A 163 -12.39 6.25 -10.04
CA LEU A 163 -11.80 5.80 -8.78
C LEU A 163 -11.19 6.92 -7.95
N SER A 164 -10.77 8.04 -8.55
CA SER A 164 -10.15 9.17 -7.82
C SER A 164 -11.02 9.78 -6.72
N ALA A 165 -12.35 9.64 -6.81
CA ALA A 165 -13.26 10.09 -5.77
C ALA A 165 -13.34 9.12 -4.56
N LEU A 166 -12.78 7.93 -4.70
CA LEU A 166 -12.91 6.82 -3.76
C LEU A 166 -11.54 6.44 -3.17
N PRO A 167 -11.48 5.99 -1.90
CA PRO A 167 -10.27 5.44 -1.31
C PRO A 167 -10.02 4.00 -1.80
N VAL A 168 -10.00 3.81 -3.12
CA VAL A 168 -9.92 2.52 -3.80
C VAL A 168 -8.66 2.46 -4.64
N ALA A 169 -7.96 1.32 -4.59
CA ALA A 169 -6.92 1.01 -5.54
C ALA A 169 -7.29 -0.33 -6.21
N ALA A 170 -7.10 -0.37 -7.51
CA ALA A 170 -7.37 -1.54 -8.34
C ALA A 170 -6.51 -2.72 -7.88
N GLN A 171 -5.20 -2.48 -7.74
CA GLN A 171 -4.27 -3.42 -7.13
C GLN A 171 -3.66 -2.77 -5.90
N ARG A 172 -3.45 -3.56 -4.84
CA ARG A 172 -2.52 -3.19 -3.76
C ARG A 172 -1.63 -4.36 -3.44
N ARG A 173 -0.38 -4.04 -3.18
CA ARG A 173 0.63 -4.95 -2.67
C ARG A 173 1.15 -4.36 -1.37
N ALA A 174 1.37 -5.22 -0.40
CA ALA A 174 1.83 -4.81 0.90
C ALA A 174 3.01 -5.67 1.33
N TRP A 175 3.98 -5.01 1.96
CA TRP A 175 5.14 -5.65 2.54
C TRP A 175 5.26 -5.26 4.00
N ILE A 176 5.72 -6.21 4.79
CA ILE A 176 6.10 -6.00 6.18
C ILE A 176 7.60 -6.25 6.28
N VAL A 177 8.36 -5.21 6.63
CA VAL A 177 9.81 -5.26 6.77
C VAL A 177 10.16 -5.26 8.26
N LEU A 178 10.79 -6.34 8.72
CA LEU A 178 11.32 -6.45 10.07
C LEU A 178 12.73 -5.89 10.08
N ARG A 179 13.04 -5.02 11.05
CA ARG A 179 14.38 -4.46 11.25
C ARG A 179 14.95 -4.89 12.59
N LEU A 180 16.23 -5.23 12.60
CA LEU A 180 16.99 -5.64 13.77
C LEU A 180 18.33 -4.90 13.75
N ASP A 181 18.62 -4.17 14.83
CA ASP A 181 19.98 -3.68 15.09
C ASP A 181 20.79 -4.81 15.76
N PRO A 182 21.76 -5.42 15.05
CA PRO A 182 22.54 -6.53 15.57
C PRO A 182 23.49 -6.09 16.72
N PHE A 183 23.86 -4.81 16.78
CA PHE A 183 24.73 -4.29 17.84
C PHE A 183 23.94 -4.05 19.12
N ALA A 184 22.75 -3.46 19.02
CA ALA A 184 21.84 -3.32 20.15
C ALA A 184 21.38 -4.68 20.70
N GLN A 185 21.31 -5.71 19.86
CA GLN A 185 20.87 -7.07 20.23
C GLN A 185 22.02 -8.10 20.25
N ARG A 186 23.21 -7.68 20.63
CA ARG A 186 24.43 -8.52 20.61
C ARG A 186 24.26 -9.86 21.32
N ASP A 187 23.59 -9.91 22.48
CA ASP A 187 23.45 -11.13 23.28
C ASP A 187 22.53 -12.14 22.59
N ALA A 188 21.46 -11.65 21.95
CA ALA A 188 20.54 -12.46 21.17
C ALA A 188 21.22 -13.02 19.92
N VAL A 189 22.05 -12.21 19.26
CA VAL A 189 22.86 -12.62 18.10
C VAL A 189 23.93 -13.64 18.51
N ALA A 190 24.62 -13.43 19.63
CA ALA A 190 25.65 -14.33 20.15
C ALA A 190 25.11 -15.73 20.45
N ARG A 191 23.95 -15.84 21.12
CA ARG A 191 23.27 -17.12 21.39
C ARG A 191 22.93 -17.92 20.12
N ARG A 192 22.92 -17.28 18.95
CA ARG A 192 22.57 -17.85 17.64
C ARG A 192 23.79 -18.04 16.73
N GLY A 193 24.99 -18.08 17.31
CA GLY A 193 26.24 -18.30 16.57
C GLY A 193 26.99 -17.02 16.20
N GLY A 194 26.52 -15.85 16.64
CA GLY A 194 27.25 -14.58 16.50
C GLY A 194 27.33 -14.03 15.07
N GLY A 195 27.79 -12.77 14.97
CA GLY A 195 28.02 -12.08 13.70
C GLY A 195 26.85 -12.18 12.72
N ALA A 196 27.17 -12.29 11.42
CA ALA A 196 26.19 -12.39 10.34
C ALA A 196 25.25 -13.60 10.47
N ARG A 197 25.76 -14.76 10.93
CA ARG A 197 24.95 -15.99 11.07
C ARG A 197 23.89 -15.83 12.14
N GLY A 198 24.28 -15.30 13.31
CA GLY A 198 23.38 -15.04 14.42
C GLY A 198 22.31 -14.01 14.07
N THR A 199 22.69 -12.92 13.39
CA THR A 199 21.75 -11.89 12.90
C THR A 199 20.73 -12.48 11.94
N ARG A 200 21.17 -13.25 10.94
CA ARG A 200 20.28 -13.93 10.00
C ARG A 200 19.31 -14.87 10.71
N GLN A 201 19.82 -15.68 11.64
CA GLN A 201 19.00 -16.63 12.39
C GLN A 201 17.99 -15.92 13.31
N ALA A 202 18.36 -14.79 13.93
CA ALA A 202 17.45 -13.99 14.73
C ALA A 202 16.28 -13.45 13.88
N LEU A 203 16.58 -12.82 12.73
CA LEU A 203 15.56 -12.31 11.82
C LEU A 203 14.69 -13.41 11.20
N ASP A 204 15.27 -14.56 10.88
CA ASP A 204 14.50 -15.71 10.38
C ASP A 204 13.50 -16.23 11.42
N ILE A 205 13.91 -16.36 12.69
CA ILE A 205 13.01 -16.74 13.79
C ILE A 205 11.91 -15.69 13.97
N ALA A 206 12.27 -14.41 13.99
CA ALA A 206 11.32 -13.31 14.16
C ALA A 206 10.29 -13.26 13.02
N ALA A 207 10.74 -13.43 11.78
CA ALA A 207 9.88 -13.48 10.61
C ALA A 207 8.94 -14.70 10.64
N ARG A 208 9.46 -15.92 10.91
CA ARG A 208 8.60 -17.13 11.00
C ARG A 208 7.54 -17.03 12.08
N ARG A 209 7.84 -16.38 13.21
CA ARG A 209 6.84 -16.08 14.26
C ARG A 209 5.79 -15.11 13.75
N LEU A 210 6.21 -14.00 13.13
CA LEU A 210 5.28 -13.02 12.57
C LEU A 210 4.39 -13.61 11.48
N GLN A 211 4.93 -14.44 10.58
CA GLN A 211 4.13 -15.14 9.57
C GLN A 211 3.06 -16.04 10.20
N ARG A 212 3.36 -16.73 11.30
CA ARG A 212 2.35 -17.53 12.03
C ARG A 212 1.27 -16.65 12.65
N MET A 213 1.65 -15.52 13.24
CA MET A 213 0.70 -14.55 13.80
C MET A 213 -0.21 -13.94 12.73
N LEU A 214 0.35 -13.56 11.58
CA LEU A 214 -0.42 -13.03 10.43
C LEU A 214 -1.34 -14.09 9.83
N ARG A 215 -0.91 -15.35 9.73
CA ARG A 215 -1.75 -16.47 9.27
C ARG A 215 -2.95 -16.70 10.21
N ALA A 216 -2.77 -16.53 11.51
CA ALA A 216 -3.88 -16.63 12.46
C ALA A 216 -4.93 -15.52 12.26
N GLU A 217 -4.51 -14.36 11.74
CA GLU A 217 -5.39 -13.25 11.32
C GLU A 217 -5.92 -13.43 9.88
N GLY A 218 -5.67 -14.57 9.24
CA GLY A 218 -6.13 -14.88 7.88
C GLY A 218 -5.26 -14.30 6.75
N LEU A 219 -4.10 -13.73 7.06
CA LEU A 219 -3.18 -13.15 6.06
C LEU A 219 -2.10 -14.16 5.66
N GLY A 220 -2.04 -14.47 4.36
CA GLY A 220 -0.95 -15.24 3.76
C GLY A 220 0.24 -14.34 3.46
N THR A 221 1.45 -14.85 3.73
CA THR A 221 2.69 -14.11 3.47
C THR A 221 3.76 -15.02 2.90
N VAL A 222 4.60 -14.45 2.05
CA VAL A 222 5.81 -15.09 1.49
C VAL A 222 7.03 -14.23 1.83
N ARG A 223 8.17 -14.90 2.08
CA ARG A 223 9.42 -14.22 2.42
C ARG A 223 10.10 -13.72 1.15
N CYS A 224 10.50 -12.46 1.13
CA CYS A 224 11.20 -11.87 0.00
C CYS A 224 12.68 -12.25 0.06
N THR A 225 13.25 -12.63 -1.08
CA THR A 225 14.70 -12.80 -1.26
C THR A 225 15.35 -11.47 -1.64
N GLY A 226 16.68 -11.38 -1.52
CA GLY A 226 17.43 -10.22 -2.01
C GLY A 226 17.20 -9.95 -3.50
N THR A 227 17.08 -11.01 -4.31
CA THR A 227 16.75 -10.90 -5.74
C THR A 227 15.34 -10.39 -5.98
N SER A 228 14.36 -10.88 -5.22
CA SER A 228 12.97 -10.41 -5.30
C SER A 228 12.86 -8.93 -4.92
N LEU A 229 13.56 -8.49 -3.87
CA LEU A 229 13.61 -7.07 -3.47
C LEU A 229 14.33 -6.19 -4.50
N ALA A 230 15.40 -6.69 -5.12
CA ALA A 230 16.11 -5.98 -6.17
C ALA A 230 15.23 -5.80 -7.43
N GLY A 231 14.58 -6.87 -7.90
CA GLY A 231 13.65 -6.81 -9.03
C GLY A 231 12.43 -5.93 -8.73
N LEU A 232 11.92 -5.96 -7.50
CA LEU A 232 10.85 -5.06 -7.08
C LEU A 232 11.24 -3.59 -7.26
N ARG A 233 12.47 -3.22 -6.91
CA ARG A 233 12.94 -1.83 -7.04
C ARG A 233 12.98 -1.35 -8.49
N SER A 234 13.26 -2.23 -9.46
CA SER A 234 13.19 -1.90 -10.88
C SER A 234 11.77 -1.84 -11.43
N ASP A 235 10.85 -2.63 -10.85
CA ASP A 235 9.48 -2.75 -11.35
C ASP A 235 8.55 -1.63 -10.85
N LEU A 236 8.84 -1.04 -9.68
CA LEU A 236 8.00 -0.01 -9.09
C LEU A 236 8.13 1.33 -9.83
N GLU A 237 6.99 1.91 -10.21
CA GLU A 237 6.95 3.27 -10.74
C GLU A 237 7.56 4.27 -9.74
N PRO A 238 8.46 5.17 -10.21
CA PRO A 238 9.16 6.11 -9.36
C PRO A 238 8.19 7.13 -8.77
N ILE A 239 8.22 7.23 -7.44
CA ILE A 239 7.43 8.22 -6.70
C ILE A 239 8.10 9.59 -6.85
N ASN A 240 7.42 10.51 -7.53
CA ASN A 240 7.90 11.87 -7.77
C ASN A 240 7.38 12.90 -6.75
N ARG A 241 6.34 12.56 -5.99
CA ARG A 241 5.80 13.38 -4.91
C ARG A 241 5.76 12.58 -3.62
N THR A 242 6.36 13.13 -2.56
CA THR A 242 6.36 12.53 -1.22
C THR A 242 5.95 13.56 -0.18
N ALA A 243 5.38 13.08 0.92
CA ALA A 243 5.07 13.89 2.09
C ALA A 243 5.12 13.01 3.35
N GLY A 244 5.61 13.56 4.45
CA GLY A 244 5.42 12.96 5.76
C GLY A 244 3.99 13.20 6.25
N ILE A 245 3.48 12.33 7.12
CA ILE A 245 2.16 12.47 7.72
C ILE A 245 2.33 13.09 9.11
N GLN A 246 1.53 14.11 9.43
CA GLN A 246 1.55 14.69 10.79
C GLN A 246 1.05 13.67 11.83
N PRO A 247 1.58 13.68 13.07
CA PRO A 247 1.20 12.71 14.10
C PRO A 247 -0.31 12.63 14.33
N GLY A 248 -0.97 13.79 14.50
CA GLY A 248 -2.42 13.86 14.72
C GLY A 248 -3.27 13.53 13.49
N ALA A 249 -2.64 13.12 12.39
CA ALA A 249 -3.29 12.69 11.16
C ALA A 249 -3.08 11.18 10.89
N LEU A 250 -2.37 10.44 11.75
CA LEU A 250 -2.24 8.98 11.67
C LEU A 250 -3.54 8.29 12.17
N THR A 251 -4.60 8.45 11.39
CA THR A 251 -5.93 7.88 11.62
C THR A 251 -6.36 7.09 10.40
N THR A 252 -7.20 6.06 10.58
CA THR A 252 -7.70 5.20 9.49
C THR A 252 -8.20 6.03 8.31
N ASP A 253 -9.10 6.98 8.56
CA ASP A 253 -9.72 7.81 7.53
C ASP A 253 -8.72 8.65 6.75
N HIS A 254 -7.67 9.14 7.43
CA HIS A 254 -6.65 9.95 6.78
C HIS A 254 -5.67 9.10 5.98
N LEU A 255 -5.28 7.93 6.50
CA LEU A 255 -4.42 6.99 5.78
C LEU A 255 -5.09 6.49 4.49
N LEU A 256 -6.40 6.29 4.51
CA LEU A 256 -7.18 5.91 3.33
C LEU A 256 -7.18 6.98 2.24
N ARG A 257 -6.97 8.26 2.58
CA ARG A 257 -6.83 9.34 1.58
C ARG A 257 -5.58 9.18 0.73
N ALA A 258 -4.63 8.31 1.10
CA ALA A 258 -3.46 8.02 0.28
C ALA A 258 -3.86 7.43 -1.09
N TRP A 259 -5.07 6.90 -1.22
CA TRP A 259 -5.56 6.29 -2.47
C TRP A 259 -6.47 7.21 -3.30
N GLN A 260 -6.80 8.41 -2.81
CA GLN A 260 -7.72 9.34 -3.49
C GLN A 260 -7.08 10.23 -4.57
N PRO A 261 -5.80 10.66 -4.48
CA PRO A 261 -5.20 11.41 -5.57
C PRO A 261 -5.31 10.63 -6.89
N ALA A 262 -5.60 11.34 -7.98
CA ALA A 262 -5.57 10.79 -9.35
C ALA A 262 -4.12 10.49 -9.80
N ALA A 263 -3.45 9.65 -9.03
CA ALA A 263 -2.12 9.15 -9.27
C ALA A 263 -2.22 7.80 -10.00
N ILE A 264 -1.21 7.52 -10.83
CA ILE A 264 -1.08 6.20 -11.46
C ILE A 264 -0.79 5.18 -10.37
N ASP A 265 0.21 5.50 -9.55
CA ASP A 265 0.64 4.73 -8.39
C ASP A 265 0.66 5.60 -7.13
N SER A 266 0.22 5.02 -6.03
CA SER A 266 0.31 5.59 -4.69
C SER A 266 1.02 4.63 -3.75
N ALA A 267 1.67 5.18 -2.74
CA ALA A 267 2.45 4.44 -1.78
C ALA A 267 2.24 5.02 -0.37
N LEU A 268 2.14 4.15 0.63
CA LEU A 268 2.06 4.48 2.03
C LEU A 268 3.07 3.62 2.81
N ALA A 269 3.96 4.26 3.56
CA ALA A 269 4.84 3.59 4.50
C ALA A 269 4.49 4.01 5.94
N LEU A 270 4.34 3.03 6.82
CA LEU A 270 4.18 3.22 8.25
C LEU A 270 5.31 2.50 8.97
N SER A 271 5.98 3.18 9.89
CA SER A 271 7.03 2.56 10.72
C SER A 271 6.54 2.46 12.14
N LEU A 272 6.56 1.24 12.68
CA LEU A 272 6.24 0.95 14.08
C LEU A 272 7.53 0.66 14.82
N CYS A 273 7.84 1.42 15.86
CA CYS A 273 9.05 1.26 16.66
C CYS A 273 8.68 1.03 18.14
N PRO A 274 9.50 0.30 18.91
CA PRO A 274 9.38 0.33 20.36
C PRO A 274 9.62 1.76 20.85
N SER A 275 8.85 2.22 21.83
CA SER A 275 9.12 3.53 22.44
C SER A 275 10.32 3.44 23.37
N GLU A 276 11.13 4.50 23.43
CA GLU A 276 12.22 4.57 24.40
C GLU A 276 11.65 4.55 25.82
N PRO A 277 12.25 3.78 26.75
CA PRO A 277 11.78 3.71 28.12
C PRO A 277 11.86 5.11 28.76
N THR A 278 10.69 5.68 29.07
CA THR A 278 10.63 6.95 29.78
C THR A 278 11.22 6.80 31.19
N SER A 279 12.03 7.76 31.63
CA SER A 279 12.64 7.76 32.97
C SER A 279 11.64 7.92 34.12
N ASN A 280 10.34 8.07 33.83
CA ASN A 280 9.29 8.25 34.82
C ASN A 280 8.33 7.05 34.86
N PRO A 281 8.53 6.08 35.77
CA PRO A 281 7.69 4.89 35.89
C PRO A 281 6.25 5.18 36.34
N ALA A 282 5.94 6.39 36.83
CA ALA A 282 4.60 6.79 37.26
C ALA A 282 3.73 7.37 36.12
N ALA A 283 4.33 7.74 34.99
CA ALA A 283 3.62 8.17 33.79
C ALA A 283 3.30 6.93 32.94
N GLY A 284 2.37 6.08 33.39
CA GLY A 284 1.89 4.94 32.59
C GLY A 284 1.36 5.46 31.25
N SER A 285 2.11 5.26 30.17
CA SER A 285 1.92 5.88 28.84
C SER A 285 2.88 5.21 27.82
N PRO A 286 2.84 5.61 26.54
CA PRO A 286 2.84 4.78 25.32
C PRO A 286 3.94 3.71 25.22
N LEU A 287 3.58 2.54 24.67
CA LEU A 287 4.54 1.45 24.42
C LEU A 287 5.21 1.57 23.05
N PHE A 288 4.58 2.27 22.10
CA PHE A 288 5.00 2.25 20.70
C PHE A 288 4.99 3.63 20.06
N GLU A 289 5.83 3.78 19.05
CA GLU A 289 5.93 4.96 18.20
C GLU A 289 5.56 4.61 16.76
N ILE A 290 4.72 5.44 16.14
CA ILE A 290 4.29 5.30 14.75
C ILE A 290 4.69 6.54 13.96
N TYR A 291 5.19 6.29 12.75
CA TYR A 291 5.54 7.30 11.77
C TYR A 291 4.86 6.99 10.44
N GLY A 292 4.59 8.01 9.62
CA GLY A 292 3.98 7.80 8.31
C GLY A 292 4.58 8.67 7.21
N VAL A 293 4.77 8.07 6.04
CA VAL A 293 5.15 8.74 4.80
C VAL A 293 4.21 8.27 3.70
N VAL A 294 3.76 9.20 2.87
CA VAL A 294 2.95 8.93 1.69
C VAL A 294 3.68 9.42 0.45
N GLY A 295 3.45 8.77 -0.68
CA GLY A 295 3.92 9.24 -1.95
C GLY A 295 3.03 8.85 -3.12
N HIS A 296 3.13 9.62 -4.19
CA HIS A 296 2.34 9.45 -5.39
C HIS A 296 3.22 9.61 -6.64
N ALA A 297 2.97 8.77 -7.64
CA ALA A 297 3.46 8.92 -9.00
C ALA A 297 2.39 9.70 -9.79
N MET A 298 2.57 11.01 -9.86
CA MET A 298 1.64 11.93 -10.54
C MET A 298 2.16 12.30 -11.94
N PRO A 299 1.28 12.48 -12.94
CA PRO A 299 1.62 13.24 -14.14
C PRO A 299 2.09 14.66 -13.79
N ALA A 300 2.93 15.27 -14.63
CA ALA A 300 3.58 16.56 -14.36
C ALA A 300 2.61 17.69 -13.95
N ASP A 301 1.36 17.64 -14.45
CA ASP A 301 0.34 18.68 -14.29
C ASP A 301 -0.66 18.45 -13.13
N GLY A 302 -0.51 17.39 -12.34
CA GLY A 302 -1.47 17.03 -11.29
C GLY A 302 -1.21 17.64 -9.90
N MET A 303 -2.25 18.18 -9.25
CA MET A 303 -2.28 18.33 -7.78
C MET A 303 -3.65 17.95 -7.21
N PRO A 304 -3.65 17.04 -6.23
CA PRO A 304 -4.16 17.44 -4.92
C PRO A 304 -3.07 17.30 -3.86
N ARG A 305 -3.01 18.28 -2.95
CA ARG A 305 -2.12 18.20 -1.78
C ARG A 305 -2.73 17.21 -0.80
N PHE A 306 -1.98 16.17 -0.45
CA PHE A 306 -2.30 15.37 0.74
C PHE A 306 -2.29 16.32 1.96
N PRO A 307 -3.42 16.48 2.69
CA PRO A 307 -3.51 17.45 3.77
C PRO A 307 -2.73 16.98 5.01
N ARG A 308 -2.51 17.89 5.98
CA ARG A 308 -1.85 17.58 7.26
C ARG A 308 -0.49 16.87 7.11
N THR A 309 0.35 17.43 6.25
CA THR A 309 1.65 16.86 5.90
C THR A 309 2.82 17.53 6.60
N ILE A 310 3.94 16.80 6.63
CA ILE A 310 5.28 17.26 6.96
C ILE A 310 6.06 17.32 5.66
N SER A 311 6.72 18.45 5.40
CA SER A 311 7.50 18.63 4.18
C SER A 311 8.65 17.62 4.09
N THR A 312 8.86 17.02 2.91
CA THR A 312 10.02 16.18 2.58
C THR A 312 11.00 16.92 1.65
N VAL A 313 10.85 18.24 1.49
CA VAL A 313 11.77 19.04 0.66
C VAL A 313 13.20 18.89 1.20
N GLY A 314 14.16 18.72 0.29
CA GLY A 314 15.55 18.39 0.63
C GLY A 314 15.82 16.90 0.87
N GLN A 315 14.78 16.10 1.16
CA GLN A 315 14.88 14.66 1.43
C GLN A 315 14.01 13.81 0.49
N ARG A 316 13.46 14.37 -0.59
CA ARG A 316 12.53 13.65 -1.49
C ARG A 316 13.07 12.31 -2.01
N PRO A 317 14.34 12.18 -2.43
CA PRO A 317 14.89 10.90 -2.87
C PRO A 317 14.88 9.85 -1.75
N LEU A 318 15.28 10.24 -0.53
CA LEU A 318 15.21 9.36 0.65
C LEU A 318 13.77 8.99 1.00
N ALA A 319 12.85 9.95 0.95
CA ALA A 319 11.44 9.72 1.22
C ALA A 319 10.81 8.76 0.20
N ALA A 320 11.24 8.80 -1.06
CA ALA A 320 10.83 7.83 -2.07
C ALA A 320 11.40 6.44 -1.76
N LEU A 321 12.65 6.34 -1.27
CA LEU A 321 13.25 5.09 -0.84
C LEU A 321 12.52 4.48 0.37
N ALA A 322 12.04 5.28 1.33
CA ALA A 322 11.25 4.78 2.46
C ALA A 322 9.91 4.12 2.02
N LEU A 323 9.47 4.35 0.79
CA LEU A 323 8.28 3.74 0.17
C LEU A 323 8.62 2.48 -0.65
N VAL A 324 9.89 2.06 -0.64
CA VAL A 324 10.39 0.87 -1.34
C VAL A 324 10.81 -0.18 -0.29
N PRO A 325 10.21 -1.38 -0.30
CA PRO A 325 10.61 -2.46 0.58
C PRO A 325 12.09 -2.81 0.44
N GLY A 326 12.79 -2.97 1.56
CA GLY A 326 14.21 -3.27 1.53
C GLY A 326 15.05 -2.15 0.91
N SER A 327 14.70 -0.89 1.16
CA SER A 327 15.59 0.25 0.86
C SER A 327 16.57 0.56 1.99
N GLY A 328 16.28 0.08 3.21
CA GLY A 328 17.01 0.43 4.43
C GLY A 328 16.53 1.72 5.09
N TYR A 329 15.62 2.45 4.45
CA TYR A 329 15.02 3.67 5.00
C TYR A 329 13.59 3.40 5.46
N SER A 330 13.22 4.02 6.57
CA SER A 330 11.91 3.93 7.20
C SER A 330 11.23 5.29 7.24
N ALA A 331 9.94 5.34 7.54
CA ALA A 331 9.23 6.60 7.74
C ALA A 331 9.88 7.42 8.88
N LYS A 332 10.38 6.75 9.92
CA LYS A 332 11.09 7.39 11.05
C LYS A 332 12.28 8.23 10.57
N ASP A 333 13.06 7.75 9.60
CA ASP A 333 14.25 8.45 9.11
C ASP A 333 13.90 9.73 8.32
N ILE A 334 12.68 9.79 7.77
CA ILE A 334 12.21 10.89 6.93
C ILE A 334 11.56 11.99 7.76
N VAL A 335 10.58 11.63 8.59
CA VAL A 335 9.82 12.60 9.39
C VAL A 335 10.48 12.89 10.72
N GLY A 336 11.34 11.99 11.21
CA GLY A 336 11.98 12.10 12.50
C GLY A 336 10.97 12.42 13.60
N ARG A 337 11.40 13.27 14.53
CA ARG A 337 10.61 13.64 15.71
C ARG A 337 9.36 14.43 15.39
N ASP A 338 9.34 15.16 14.28
CA ASP A 338 8.17 15.95 13.86
C ASP A 338 6.96 15.07 13.52
N GLY A 339 7.20 13.80 13.18
CA GLY A 339 6.18 12.83 12.78
C GLY A 339 5.87 11.72 13.78
N ILE A 340 6.39 11.78 15.01
CA ILE A 340 6.12 10.75 16.03
C ILE A 340 4.66 10.85 16.51
N MET A 341 3.90 9.78 16.33
CA MET A 341 2.70 9.51 17.13
C MET A 341 2.99 8.40 18.13
N HIS A 342 2.77 8.71 19.40
CA HIS A 342 2.83 7.74 20.47
C HIS A 342 1.50 6.99 20.58
N ALA A 343 1.55 5.66 20.69
CA ALA A 343 0.37 4.81 20.74
C ALA A 343 0.55 3.66 21.74
N ASN A 344 -0.57 3.26 22.37
CA ASN A 344 -0.66 2.00 23.09
C ASN A 344 -1.21 0.89 22.15
N ARG A 345 -1.27 -0.35 22.66
CA ARG A 345 -1.77 -1.49 21.88
C ARG A 345 -3.24 -1.35 21.44
N ALA A 346 -4.09 -0.71 22.24
CA ALA A 346 -5.50 -0.48 21.89
C ALA A 346 -5.64 0.58 20.79
N ASP A 347 -4.84 1.66 20.83
CA ASP A 347 -4.79 2.66 19.76
C ASP A 347 -4.36 2.01 18.43
N LEU A 348 -3.37 1.12 18.48
CA LEU A 348 -2.92 0.33 17.33
C LEU A 348 -3.99 -0.62 16.81
N ALA A 349 -4.78 -1.24 17.69
CA ALA A 349 -5.88 -2.12 17.29
C ALA A 349 -7.01 -1.36 16.58
N ALA A 350 -7.21 -0.07 16.88
CA ALA A 350 -8.20 0.78 16.25
C ALA A 350 -7.76 1.30 14.86
N LEU A 351 -6.46 1.41 14.62
CA LEU A 351 -5.92 1.90 13.35
C LEU A 351 -6.00 0.81 12.27
N ARG A 352 -6.77 1.06 11.22
CA ARG A 352 -7.01 0.11 10.12
C ARG A 352 -6.34 0.61 8.84
N VAL A 353 -5.48 -0.22 8.26
CA VAL A 353 -4.76 0.09 7.02
C VAL A 353 -4.96 -1.06 6.05
N PRO A 354 -5.68 -0.87 4.93
CA PRO A 354 -5.95 -1.96 4.00
C PRO A 354 -4.67 -2.37 3.27
N VAL A 355 -4.44 -3.68 3.14
CA VAL A 355 -3.24 -4.23 2.48
C VAL A 355 -3.47 -4.87 1.14
N THR A 356 -4.72 -5.23 0.84
CA THR A 356 -5.09 -5.83 -0.44
C THR A 356 -5.85 -4.84 -1.31
N GLY A 357 -5.76 -5.06 -2.62
CA GLY A 357 -6.50 -4.27 -3.60
C GLY A 357 -8.00 -4.45 -3.43
N CYS A 358 -8.76 -3.42 -3.77
CA CYS A 358 -10.20 -3.58 -3.86
C CYS A 358 -10.63 -4.29 -5.15
N GLY A 359 -9.72 -4.38 -6.14
CA GLY A 359 -10.01 -4.96 -7.44
C GLY A 359 -10.80 -4.02 -8.33
N GLN A 360 -11.66 -4.62 -9.15
CA GLN A 360 -12.50 -3.86 -10.09
C GLN A 360 -13.82 -3.45 -9.44
N LEU A 361 -14.37 -2.33 -9.91
CA LEU A 361 -15.72 -1.87 -9.55
C LEU A 361 -16.76 -2.80 -10.19
N ILE A 362 -17.68 -3.32 -9.39
CA ILE A 362 -18.78 -4.18 -9.87
C ILE A 362 -20.05 -3.35 -10.04
N GLY A 363 -20.39 -2.56 -9.03
CA GLY A 363 -21.61 -1.76 -9.02
C GLY A 363 -21.71 -0.87 -7.79
N VAL A 364 -22.90 -0.34 -7.54
CA VAL A 364 -23.24 0.40 -6.32
C VAL A 364 -24.25 -0.38 -5.50
N ASP A 365 -24.10 -0.37 -4.16
CA ASP A 365 -25.08 -0.97 -3.26
C ASP A 365 -26.29 -0.04 -3.04
N GLN A 366 -27.26 -0.49 -2.24
CA GLN A 366 -28.45 0.28 -1.87
C GLN A 366 -28.17 1.57 -1.07
N HIS A 367 -26.92 1.81 -0.64
CA HIS A 367 -26.50 3.01 0.10
C HIS A 367 -25.60 3.91 -0.75
N ASP A 368 -25.63 3.76 -2.08
CA ASP A 368 -24.79 4.47 -3.05
C ASP A 368 -23.28 4.32 -2.79
N ARG A 369 -22.88 3.19 -2.19
CA ARG A 369 -21.46 2.86 -1.99
C ARG A 369 -20.97 2.04 -3.16
N ALA A 370 -19.83 2.44 -3.72
CA ALA A 370 -19.15 1.70 -4.76
C ALA A 370 -18.64 0.37 -4.20
N ILE A 371 -19.09 -0.74 -4.79
CA ILE A 371 -18.69 -2.09 -4.41
C ILE A 371 -17.66 -2.62 -5.41
N SER A 372 -16.50 -3.01 -4.89
CA SER A 372 -15.38 -3.55 -5.66
C SER A 372 -14.91 -4.88 -5.10
N ILE A 373 -14.39 -5.75 -5.97
CA ILE A 373 -13.84 -7.05 -5.57
C ILE A 373 -12.62 -7.44 -6.44
N PRO A 374 -11.58 -8.08 -5.88
CA PRO A 374 -10.43 -8.57 -6.65
C PRO A 374 -10.79 -9.85 -7.42
N VAL A 375 -11.39 -9.66 -8.61
CA VAL A 375 -11.68 -10.74 -9.57
C VAL A 375 -10.38 -11.38 -10.06
N ALA A 376 -9.41 -10.57 -10.47
CA ALA A 376 -8.07 -11.03 -10.80
C ALA A 376 -7.18 -10.88 -9.55
N SER A 377 -6.72 -12.00 -9.00
CA SER A 377 -5.83 -12.05 -7.84
C SER A 377 -4.63 -12.94 -8.14
N ARG A 378 -3.51 -12.74 -7.44
CA ARG A 378 -2.33 -13.62 -7.55
C ARG A 378 -2.44 -14.90 -6.71
N THR A 379 -3.55 -15.06 -6.00
CA THR A 379 -3.80 -16.21 -5.14
C THR A 379 -4.65 -17.26 -5.83
N GLY A 380 -5.13 -16.98 -7.04
CA GLY A 380 -6.11 -17.80 -7.75
C GLY A 380 -7.49 -17.64 -7.12
N THR A 381 -8.30 -16.73 -7.65
CA THR A 381 -9.73 -16.62 -7.28
C THR A 381 -10.55 -17.35 -8.33
N HIS A 382 -11.51 -18.19 -7.92
CA HIS A 382 -12.49 -18.77 -8.82
C HIS A 382 -13.76 -17.90 -8.85
N VAL A 383 -14.07 -17.34 -10.01
CA VAL A 383 -15.18 -16.41 -10.22
C VAL A 383 -16.15 -17.01 -11.25
N ARG A 384 -17.44 -17.02 -10.93
CA ARG A 384 -18.51 -17.38 -11.86
C ARG A 384 -19.30 -16.14 -12.23
N VAL A 385 -19.56 -15.95 -13.52
CA VAL A 385 -20.38 -14.85 -14.04
C VAL A 385 -21.58 -15.45 -14.77
N THR A 386 -22.77 -15.30 -14.19
CA THR A 386 -24.03 -15.77 -14.78
C THR A 386 -24.86 -14.57 -15.23
N GLY A 387 -25.19 -14.49 -16.52
CA GLY A 387 -25.95 -13.36 -17.06
C GLY A 387 -25.90 -13.26 -18.57
N GLN A 388 -26.06 -12.04 -19.08
CA GLN A 388 -25.81 -11.74 -20.48
C GLN A 388 -24.31 -11.76 -20.77
N PHE A 389 -23.92 -12.18 -21.98
CA PHE A 389 -22.51 -12.21 -22.41
C PHE A 389 -21.77 -10.87 -22.24
N SER A 390 -22.47 -9.73 -22.40
CA SER A 390 -21.92 -8.39 -22.20
C SER A 390 -21.37 -8.15 -20.79
N LEU A 391 -21.95 -8.81 -19.77
CA LEU A 391 -21.44 -8.74 -18.40
C LEU A 391 -20.07 -9.40 -18.29
N ALA A 392 -19.88 -10.57 -18.90
CA ALA A 392 -18.59 -11.25 -18.92
C ALA A 392 -17.53 -10.40 -19.64
N GLN A 393 -17.90 -9.76 -20.76
CA GLN A 393 -17.03 -8.83 -21.47
C GLN A 393 -16.61 -7.63 -20.61
N GLN A 394 -17.55 -7.06 -19.84
CA GLN A 394 -17.24 -5.97 -18.89
C GLN A 394 -16.28 -6.44 -17.80
N VAL A 395 -16.52 -7.60 -17.19
CA VAL A 395 -15.63 -8.18 -16.15
C VAL A 395 -14.22 -8.39 -16.67
N VAL A 396 -14.07 -8.86 -17.91
CA VAL A 396 -12.77 -9.06 -18.58
C VAL A 396 -12.08 -7.73 -18.87
N LEU A 397 -12.80 -6.78 -19.46
CA LEU A 397 -12.27 -5.47 -19.81
C LEU A 397 -11.80 -4.69 -18.58
N ARG A 398 -12.58 -4.76 -17.49
CA ARG A 398 -12.23 -4.19 -16.18
C ARG A 398 -11.02 -4.89 -15.57
N SER A 399 -10.93 -6.21 -15.66
CA SER A 399 -9.76 -6.96 -15.17
C SER A 399 -8.48 -6.52 -15.89
N ALA A 400 -8.51 -6.40 -17.22
CA ALA A 400 -7.37 -5.91 -17.99
C ALA A 400 -7.03 -4.46 -17.64
N ALA A 401 -8.03 -3.58 -17.56
CA ALA A 401 -7.82 -2.18 -17.19
C ALA A 401 -7.31 -1.98 -15.76
N THR A 402 -7.57 -2.94 -14.87
CA THR A 402 -7.01 -2.99 -13.51
C THR A 402 -5.66 -3.71 -13.44
N GLY A 403 -5.10 -4.15 -14.58
CA GLY A 403 -3.73 -4.66 -14.71
C GLY A 403 -3.61 -6.17 -14.84
N ALA A 404 -4.70 -6.90 -15.03
CA ALA A 404 -4.64 -8.34 -15.26
C ALA A 404 -4.21 -8.68 -16.70
N GLN A 405 -3.39 -9.71 -16.83
CA GLN A 405 -3.16 -10.36 -18.12
C GLN A 405 -4.22 -11.43 -18.33
N VAL A 406 -5.04 -11.26 -19.37
CA VAL A 406 -6.22 -12.08 -19.62
C VAL A 406 -5.96 -13.05 -20.77
N ARG A 407 -6.34 -14.32 -20.56
CA ARG A 407 -6.38 -15.37 -21.58
C ARG A 407 -7.78 -15.96 -21.66
N ILE A 408 -8.33 -16.08 -22.86
CA ILE A 408 -9.71 -16.50 -23.09
C ILE A 408 -9.72 -17.85 -23.82
N ALA A 409 -10.24 -18.88 -23.16
CA ALA A 409 -10.61 -20.15 -23.77
C ALA A 409 -12.09 -20.09 -24.14
N THR A 410 -12.39 -20.12 -25.43
CA THR A 410 -13.75 -19.92 -25.95
C THR A 410 -14.00 -20.68 -27.24
N ASP A 411 -15.20 -21.22 -27.41
CA ASP A 411 -15.67 -21.82 -28.67
C ASP A 411 -16.25 -20.77 -29.64
N ARG A 412 -16.34 -19.50 -29.22
CA ARG A 412 -16.89 -18.37 -30.00
C ARG A 412 -15.90 -17.19 -30.09
N PRO A 413 -14.69 -17.37 -30.66
CA PRO A 413 -13.63 -16.36 -30.67
C PRO A 413 -14.06 -15.03 -31.32
N HIS A 414 -14.92 -15.07 -32.34
CA HIS A 414 -15.46 -13.89 -33.02
C HIS A 414 -16.17 -12.91 -32.06
N SER A 415 -16.80 -13.43 -30.99
CA SER A 415 -17.50 -12.62 -29.99
C SER A 415 -16.54 -11.86 -29.06
N TRP A 416 -15.31 -12.35 -28.92
CA TRP A 416 -14.26 -11.74 -28.08
C TRP A 416 -13.29 -10.85 -28.86
N GLN A 417 -13.29 -10.95 -30.20
CA GLN A 417 -12.29 -10.33 -31.08
C GLN A 417 -12.10 -8.82 -30.86
N ALA A 418 -13.16 -8.08 -30.53
CA ALA A 418 -13.09 -6.64 -30.30
C ALA A 418 -12.30 -6.24 -29.04
N LEU A 419 -12.10 -7.18 -28.10
CA LEU A 419 -11.34 -6.97 -26.87
C LEU A 419 -9.90 -7.46 -26.97
N VAL A 420 -9.63 -8.41 -27.87
CA VAL A 420 -8.30 -8.99 -28.05
C VAL A 420 -7.33 -7.93 -28.57
N GLY A 421 -6.13 -7.91 -28.01
CA GLY A 421 -5.10 -6.92 -28.35
C GLY A 421 -5.24 -5.57 -27.63
N LEU A 422 -6.28 -5.37 -26.81
CA LEU A 422 -6.38 -4.18 -25.95
C LEU A 422 -5.34 -4.19 -24.83
N GLY A 423 -4.92 -2.99 -24.44
CA GLY A 423 -3.92 -2.75 -23.42
C GLY A 423 -2.48 -2.74 -23.96
N PRO A 424 -1.51 -2.28 -23.14
CA PRO A 424 -0.11 -2.33 -23.51
C PRO A 424 0.27 -3.79 -23.75
N ALA A 425 0.98 -4.05 -24.85
CA ALA A 425 1.53 -5.37 -25.13
C ALA A 425 0.48 -6.51 -25.18
N GLY A 426 -0.76 -6.24 -25.61
CA GLY A 426 -1.78 -7.27 -25.82
C GLY A 426 -2.18 -7.98 -24.53
N GLN A 427 -2.62 -7.21 -23.52
CA GLN A 427 -3.03 -7.74 -22.22
C GLN A 427 -4.17 -8.77 -22.32
N ILE A 428 -5.06 -8.61 -23.28
CA ILE A 428 -6.14 -9.56 -23.57
C ILE A 428 -5.77 -10.39 -24.82
N GLY A 429 -5.73 -11.71 -24.67
CA GLY A 429 -5.46 -12.67 -25.74
C GLY A 429 -6.28 -13.95 -25.61
N PHE A 430 -6.21 -14.82 -26.62
CA PHE A 430 -6.80 -16.16 -26.57
C PHE A 430 -5.87 -17.15 -25.84
N ALA A 431 -6.44 -18.22 -25.29
CA ALA A 431 -5.72 -19.19 -24.46
C ALA A 431 -4.75 -20.10 -25.25
N ASP A 432 -4.89 -20.18 -26.57
CA ASP A 432 -3.96 -20.85 -27.48
C ASP A 432 -2.65 -20.07 -27.67
N GLN A 433 -2.66 -18.76 -27.38
CA GLN A 433 -1.49 -17.93 -27.38
C GLN A 433 -0.72 -18.09 -26.06
N GLU A 434 0.61 -18.17 -26.15
CA GLU A 434 1.44 -18.24 -24.96
C GLU A 434 1.14 -17.08 -23.99
N TRP A 435 1.16 -17.41 -22.70
CA TRP A 435 1.28 -16.40 -21.66
C TRP A 435 2.56 -15.63 -21.95
N ARG A 436 2.47 -14.35 -22.30
CA ARG A 436 3.68 -13.53 -22.36
C ARG A 436 4.23 -13.50 -20.94
N GLU A 437 5.55 -13.64 -20.78
CA GLU A 437 6.21 -13.60 -19.46
C GLU A 437 5.60 -12.46 -18.62
N PRO A 438 4.70 -12.79 -17.68
CA PRO A 438 4.02 -11.78 -16.90
C PRO A 438 5.08 -11.15 -16.03
N ARG A 439 5.01 -9.83 -15.78
CA ARG A 439 5.77 -9.32 -14.65
C ARG A 439 5.32 -10.12 -13.43
N PRO A 440 6.21 -10.52 -12.51
CA PRO A 440 5.81 -11.23 -11.28
C PRO A 440 4.75 -10.47 -10.45
N SER A 441 4.55 -9.18 -10.73
CA SER A 441 3.53 -8.30 -10.18
C SER A 441 2.12 -8.49 -10.75
N ASP A 442 1.97 -8.96 -11.99
CA ASP A 442 0.73 -8.81 -12.74
C ASP A 442 -0.20 -10.00 -12.48
N PRO A 443 -1.46 -9.77 -12.07
CA PRO A 443 -2.40 -10.86 -11.86
C PRO A 443 -2.76 -11.51 -13.19
N LEU A 444 -2.83 -12.83 -13.18
CA LEU A 444 -3.23 -13.63 -14.33
C LEU A 444 -4.71 -13.96 -14.24
N LEU A 445 -5.42 -13.86 -15.35
CA LEU A 445 -6.83 -14.21 -15.45
C LEU A 445 -7.06 -15.13 -16.65
N LEU A 446 -7.56 -16.33 -16.38
CA LEU A 446 -8.05 -17.27 -17.38
C LEU A 446 -9.57 -17.20 -17.44
N VAL A 447 -10.13 -17.01 -18.63
CA VAL A 447 -11.57 -16.99 -18.87
C VAL A 447 -11.97 -18.26 -19.59
N LEU A 448 -12.95 -18.95 -19.05
CA LEU A 448 -13.53 -20.18 -19.60
C LEU A 448 -14.95 -19.85 -20.10
N ASP A 449 -15.13 -19.88 -21.41
CA ASP A 449 -16.40 -19.58 -22.09
C ASP A 449 -16.74 -20.73 -23.05
N GLY A 450 -17.37 -21.78 -22.51
CA GLY A 450 -17.75 -22.98 -23.27
C GLY A 450 -16.62 -23.96 -23.59
N LEU A 451 -15.36 -23.63 -23.27
CA LEU A 451 -14.20 -24.52 -23.39
C LEU A 451 -13.39 -24.53 -22.10
N ASP A 452 -12.79 -25.70 -21.81
CA ASP A 452 -11.71 -25.83 -20.84
C ASP A 452 -10.39 -25.27 -21.40
N ALA A 453 -9.49 -24.89 -20.49
CA ALA A 453 -8.16 -24.45 -20.91
C ALA A 453 -7.34 -25.61 -21.47
N ALA A 454 -6.86 -25.46 -22.70
CA ALA A 454 -5.99 -26.44 -23.34
C ALA A 454 -4.63 -26.59 -22.66
N ALA A 455 -4.13 -25.51 -22.03
CA ALA A 455 -2.87 -25.49 -21.29
C ALA A 455 -3.10 -25.26 -19.80
N THR A 456 -2.30 -25.90 -18.95
CA THR A 456 -2.34 -25.69 -17.50
C THR A 456 -1.96 -24.24 -17.19
N PRO A 457 -2.85 -23.46 -16.54
CA PRO A 457 -2.55 -22.08 -16.22
C PRO A 457 -1.42 -22.01 -15.17
N PRO A 458 -0.60 -20.94 -15.17
CA PRO A 458 0.39 -20.73 -14.13
C PRO A 458 -0.24 -20.70 -12.73
N VAL A 459 0.54 -21.07 -11.72
CA VAL A 459 0.09 -21.05 -10.31
C VAL A 459 -0.34 -19.64 -9.90
N GLY A 460 -1.48 -19.53 -9.22
CA GLY A 460 -2.03 -18.25 -8.78
C GLY A 460 -2.90 -17.53 -9.82
N THR A 461 -3.15 -18.15 -10.98
CA THR A 461 -4.08 -17.62 -11.99
C THR A 461 -5.52 -17.65 -11.48
N ALA A 462 -6.21 -16.50 -11.55
CA ALA A 462 -7.64 -16.44 -11.31
C ALA A 462 -8.41 -17.03 -12.50
N ILE A 463 -9.55 -17.65 -12.24
CA ILE A 463 -10.38 -18.30 -13.25
C ILE A 463 -11.75 -17.63 -13.25
N VAL A 464 -12.21 -17.16 -14.42
CA VAL A 464 -13.58 -16.68 -14.63
C VAL A 464 -14.33 -17.67 -15.52
N ALA A 465 -15.35 -18.32 -14.98
CA ALA A 465 -16.28 -19.14 -15.75
C ALA A 465 -17.47 -18.29 -16.21
N VAL A 466 -17.75 -18.31 -17.51
CA VAL A 466 -18.86 -17.57 -18.13
C VAL A 466 -20.05 -18.50 -18.33
N ASP A 467 -21.17 -18.14 -17.72
CA ASP A 467 -22.44 -18.84 -17.83
C ASP A 467 -23.46 -17.89 -18.49
N ASP A 468 -23.46 -17.93 -19.82
CA ASP A 468 -24.34 -17.10 -20.63
C ASP A 468 -25.75 -17.68 -20.58
N THR A 469 -26.70 -16.91 -20.02
CA THR A 469 -28.12 -17.32 -19.89
C THR A 469 -28.78 -17.69 -21.22
N ALA A 470 -28.20 -17.29 -22.36
CA ALA A 470 -28.65 -17.71 -23.69
C ALA A 470 -28.19 -19.12 -24.10
N ARG A 471 -27.18 -19.70 -23.42
CA ARG A 471 -26.70 -21.08 -23.64
C ARG A 471 -27.35 -22.02 -22.62
N GLN A 472 -27.73 -23.21 -23.07
CA GLN A 472 -28.25 -24.28 -22.20
C GLN A 472 -27.12 -25.13 -21.59
N ASP A 473 -25.92 -25.11 -22.20
CA ASP A 473 -24.74 -25.83 -21.73
C ASP A 473 -23.94 -24.95 -20.76
N SER A 474 -24.03 -25.26 -19.47
CA SER A 474 -23.24 -24.60 -18.45
C SER A 474 -21.87 -25.28 -18.34
N ALA A 475 -20.79 -24.56 -18.66
CA ALA A 475 -19.41 -24.96 -18.29
C ALA A 475 -19.20 -25.00 -16.76
N ALA A 476 -20.20 -24.56 -15.99
CA ALA A 476 -20.15 -24.27 -14.56
C ALA A 476 -20.06 -25.51 -13.64
N GLU A 477 -20.56 -26.69 -14.06
CA GLU A 477 -20.59 -27.87 -13.17
C GLU A 477 -19.19 -28.46 -12.90
N ALA A 478 -18.21 -28.22 -13.77
CA ALA A 478 -16.89 -28.84 -13.68
C ALA A 478 -15.95 -28.21 -12.63
N LEU A 479 -16.14 -26.92 -12.27
CA LEU A 479 -15.16 -26.15 -11.48
C LEU A 479 -15.50 -26.00 -9.98
N GLY A 480 -16.47 -26.76 -9.47
CA GLY A 480 -16.87 -26.71 -8.05
C GLY A 480 -17.57 -25.40 -7.64
N GLU A 481 -17.63 -25.13 -6.33
CA GLU A 481 -18.21 -23.88 -5.82
C GLU A 481 -17.27 -22.68 -6.07
N PRO A 482 -17.78 -21.55 -6.60
CA PRO A 482 -16.96 -20.37 -6.85
C PRO A 482 -16.73 -19.56 -5.58
N ASP A 483 -15.55 -18.94 -5.46
CA ASP A 483 -15.25 -17.98 -4.40
C ASP A 483 -16.10 -16.71 -4.55
N VAL A 484 -16.39 -16.33 -5.80
CA VAL A 484 -17.22 -15.19 -6.18
C VAL A 484 -18.23 -15.60 -7.24
N HIS A 485 -19.52 -15.35 -7.01
CA HIS A 485 -20.56 -15.52 -8.02
C HIS A 485 -21.23 -14.19 -8.31
N LEU A 486 -21.10 -13.72 -9.54
CA LEU A 486 -21.79 -12.54 -10.04
C LEU A 486 -23.00 -12.98 -10.87
N VAL A 487 -24.20 -12.64 -10.42
CA VAL A 487 -25.46 -13.03 -11.05
C VAL A 487 -26.18 -11.79 -11.55
N GLN A 488 -26.49 -11.73 -12.84
CA GLN A 488 -27.33 -10.69 -13.42
C GLN A 488 -28.80 -11.11 -13.38
N SER A 489 -29.69 -10.19 -13.05
CA SER A 489 -31.13 -10.45 -13.17
C SER A 489 -31.55 -10.51 -14.64
N PRO A 490 -32.26 -11.57 -15.08
CA PRO A 490 -32.75 -11.69 -16.45
C PRO A 490 -33.86 -10.66 -16.77
N GLN A 491 -34.60 -10.21 -15.75
CA GLN A 491 -35.71 -9.26 -15.91
C GLN A 491 -35.25 -7.79 -15.82
N ALA A 492 -34.10 -7.55 -15.19
CA ALA A 492 -33.55 -6.22 -14.97
C ALA A 492 -32.02 -6.27 -15.11
N PRO A 493 -31.46 -6.16 -16.33
CA PRO A 493 -30.03 -6.33 -16.60
C PRO A 493 -29.12 -5.40 -15.77
N GLN A 494 -29.65 -4.28 -15.30
CA GLN A 494 -28.96 -3.35 -14.41
C GLN A 494 -28.84 -3.84 -12.96
N ARG A 495 -29.55 -4.89 -12.56
CA ARG A 495 -29.48 -5.46 -11.21
C ARG A 495 -28.53 -6.66 -11.20
N LEU A 496 -27.53 -6.57 -10.35
CA LEU A 496 -26.52 -7.61 -10.12
C LEU A 496 -26.63 -8.11 -8.68
N ARG A 497 -26.32 -9.37 -8.46
CA ARG A 497 -26.11 -9.95 -7.13
C ARG A 497 -24.70 -10.50 -7.07
N LEU A 498 -23.92 -10.01 -6.12
CA LEU A 498 -22.57 -10.47 -5.83
C LEU A 498 -22.62 -11.40 -4.62
N VAL A 499 -22.25 -12.66 -4.80
CA VAL A 499 -22.13 -13.65 -3.73
C VAL A 499 -20.65 -13.94 -3.48
N VAL A 500 -20.21 -13.90 -2.22
CA VAL A 500 -18.85 -14.22 -1.78
C VAL A 500 -18.94 -15.09 -0.55
N GLY A 501 -18.58 -16.36 -0.68
CA GLY A 501 -18.88 -17.38 0.34
C GLY A 501 -20.36 -17.37 0.70
N SER A 502 -20.68 -17.21 2.00
CA SER A 502 -22.07 -17.15 2.49
C SER A 502 -22.73 -15.78 2.42
N ARG A 503 -22.00 -14.73 2.00
CA ARG A 503 -22.50 -13.35 1.99
C ARG A 503 -22.96 -12.97 0.58
N HIS A 504 -24.04 -12.21 0.48
CA HIS A 504 -24.46 -11.62 -0.78
C HIS A 504 -24.69 -10.11 -0.63
N VAL A 505 -24.50 -9.38 -1.73
CA VAL A 505 -24.77 -7.95 -1.84
C VAL A 505 -25.53 -7.73 -3.15
N ASP A 506 -26.69 -7.11 -3.07
CA ASP A 506 -27.44 -6.68 -4.24
C ASP A 506 -26.91 -5.32 -4.71
N LEU A 507 -26.68 -5.21 -6.02
CA LEU A 507 -25.97 -4.11 -6.65
C LEU A 507 -26.75 -3.59 -7.86
N THR A 508 -26.53 -2.32 -8.16
CA THR A 508 -26.86 -1.73 -9.46
C THR A 508 -25.59 -1.63 -10.29
N ALA A 509 -25.62 -2.14 -11.52
CA ALA A 509 -24.52 -2.09 -12.46
C ALA A 509 -24.15 -0.64 -12.78
N VAL A 510 -22.86 -0.35 -12.77
CA VAL A 510 -22.33 0.95 -13.20
C VAL A 510 -21.95 0.82 -14.67
N ALA A 511 -22.55 1.63 -15.53
CA ALA A 511 -22.17 1.74 -16.93
C ALA A 511 -21.07 2.79 -17.09
N ILE A 512 -19.97 2.41 -17.72
CA ILE A 512 -18.91 3.34 -18.11
C ILE A 512 -19.06 3.54 -19.63
N PRO A 513 -19.33 4.76 -20.13
CA PRO A 513 -19.58 5.01 -21.54
C PRO A 513 -18.47 4.42 -22.44
N GLU A 514 -17.22 4.60 -22.05
CA GLU A 514 -16.06 4.10 -22.79
C GLU A 514 -15.99 2.58 -22.84
N GLU A 515 -16.54 1.84 -21.86
CA GLU A 515 -16.68 0.38 -21.93
C GLU A 515 -17.75 -0.03 -22.93
N THR A 516 -18.86 0.72 -22.95
CA THR A 516 -20.04 0.43 -23.76
C THR A 516 -19.70 0.44 -25.26
N ASP A 517 -18.78 1.30 -25.67
CA ASP A 517 -18.29 1.36 -27.06
C ASP A 517 -17.57 0.09 -27.52
N TYR A 518 -16.84 -0.60 -26.62
CA TYR A 518 -16.16 -1.85 -26.94
C TYR A 518 -17.12 -3.03 -26.95
N VAL A 519 -18.02 -3.08 -25.97
CA VAL A 519 -19.08 -4.11 -25.89
C VAL A 519 -20.02 -4.02 -27.10
N THR A 520 -20.43 -2.80 -27.48
CA THR A 520 -21.33 -2.58 -28.62
C THR A 520 -20.65 -2.92 -29.96
N ARG A 521 -19.35 -2.62 -30.12
CA ARG A 521 -18.58 -3.04 -31.32
C ARG A 521 -18.47 -4.55 -31.46
N SER A 522 -18.33 -5.28 -30.35
CA SER A 522 -18.38 -6.75 -30.36
C SER A 522 -19.75 -7.27 -30.81
N ILE A 523 -20.85 -6.67 -30.32
CA ILE A 523 -22.21 -7.03 -30.73
C ILE A 523 -22.43 -6.73 -32.22
N GLY A 524 -21.93 -5.60 -32.73
CA GLY A 524 -22.03 -5.23 -34.14
C GLY A 524 -21.28 -6.18 -35.08
N ALA A 525 -20.13 -6.71 -34.65
CA ALA A 525 -19.40 -7.73 -35.40
C ALA A 525 -20.18 -9.06 -35.53
N ARG A 526 -21.08 -9.34 -34.58
CA ARG A 526 -22.00 -10.49 -34.61
C ARG A 526 -23.10 -10.36 -35.67
N ALA A 527 -23.42 -9.13 -36.10
CA ALA A 527 -24.50 -8.84 -37.04
C ALA A 527 -24.03 -8.73 -38.51
N ALA A 528 -22.71 -8.76 -38.78
CA ALA A 528 -22.19 -8.81 -40.14
C ALA A 528 -22.33 -10.25 -40.68
N PRO A 529 -23.13 -10.49 -41.75
CA PRO A 529 -23.20 -11.81 -42.36
C PRO A 529 -21.83 -12.19 -42.92
N ALA A 530 -21.41 -13.43 -42.71
CA ALA A 530 -20.24 -13.98 -43.37
C ALA A 530 -20.42 -13.81 -44.90
N PRO A 531 -19.41 -13.34 -45.64
CA PRO A 531 -19.50 -13.34 -47.10
C PRO A 531 -19.70 -14.79 -47.55
N ALA A 532 -20.78 -15.03 -48.28
CA ALA A 532 -21.07 -16.32 -48.88
C ALA A 532 -19.89 -16.68 -49.81
N GLY A 533 -19.12 -17.68 -49.41
CA GLY A 533 -18.10 -18.33 -50.24
C GLY A 533 -18.71 -19.50 -50.99
#